data_AF-B1C2T2-F1
#
_entry.id   AF-B1C2T2-F1
#
_cell.length_a   1.000
_cell.length_b   1.000
_cell.length_c   1.000
_cell.angle_alpha   90.00
_cell.angle_beta   90.00
_cell.angle_gamma   90.00
#
_symmetry.space_group_name_H-M   'P 1'
#
loop_
_entity.id
_entity.type
_entity.pdbx_description
1 polymer ?
#
loop_
_entity_poly.entity_id
_entity_poly.type
_entity_poly.pdbx_seq_one_letter_code
_entity_poly.pdbx_strand_id
1 'polypeptide(L)'
;MNVAKHAFSSYLNSNNLNADQIYFVNQIVEFVVRNGLLKDFTVLQEAPFTDRGSIVDVFPDLSVWAGIKNVIDGINVNALYL
;
A
#
# COMPACT_ATOMS: atom_id res chain seq x y z
N MET A 1 13.83 5.95 10.67
CA MET A 1 12.63 5.12 10.42
C MET A 1 11.85 5.77 9.29
N ASN A 2 11.60 5.08 8.18
CA ASN A 2 10.92 5.66 7.01
C ASN A 2 9.44 5.90 7.34
N VAL A 3 8.92 7.11 7.11
CA VAL A 3 7.53 7.51 7.41
C VAL A 3 6.52 6.52 6.82
N ALA A 4 6.80 6.01 5.62
CA ALA A 4 5.97 5.00 4.97
C ALA A 4 5.88 3.70 5.78
N LYS A 5 7.03 3.20 6.27
CA LYS A 5 7.06 1.98 7.09
C LYS A 5 6.25 2.13 8.38
N HIS A 6 6.30 3.30 9.03
CA HIS A 6 5.54 3.53 10.24
C HIS A 6 4.03 3.61 9.98
N ALA A 7 3.61 4.38 8.98
CA ALA A 7 2.20 4.54 8.62
C ALA A 7 1.55 3.19 8.23
N PHE A 8 2.22 2.40 7.39
CA PHE A 8 1.72 1.08 7.00
C PHE A 8 1.77 0.06 8.14
N SER A 9 2.78 0.08 9.01
CA SER A 9 2.80 -0.82 10.18
C SER A 9 1.61 -0.59 11.10
N SER A 10 1.20 0.67 11.31
CA SER A 10 0.01 0.98 12.11
C SER A 10 -1.27 0.45 11.44
N TYR A 11 -1.37 0.55 10.11
CA TYR A 11 -2.52 0.05 9.36
C TYR A 11 -2.61 -1.48 9.39
N LEU A 12 -1.47 -2.16 9.17
CA LEU A 12 -1.36 -3.62 9.24
C LEU A 12 -1.74 -4.17 10.62
N ASN A 13 -1.31 -3.51 11.70
CA ASN A 13 -1.63 -3.95 13.07
C ASN A 13 -3.11 -3.73 13.45
N SER A 14 -3.79 -2.80 12.78
CA SER A 14 -5.18 -2.45 13.10
C SER A 14 -6.21 -3.27 12.32
N ASN A 15 -5.78 -3.99 11.27
CA ASN A 15 -6.65 -4.74 10.38
C ASN A 15 -6.25 -6.22 10.37
N ASN A 16 -7.23 -7.13 10.39
CA ASN A 16 -6.98 -8.57 10.31
C ASN A 16 -6.79 -9.00 8.83
N LEU A 17 -5.67 -8.60 8.23
CA LEU A 17 -5.37 -8.91 6.83
C LEU A 17 -4.88 -10.35 6.66
N ASN A 18 -5.22 -10.96 5.53
CA ASN A 18 -4.70 -12.27 5.15
C ASN A 18 -3.28 -12.17 4.53
N ALA A 19 -2.66 -13.32 4.26
CA ALA A 19 -1.28 -13.37 3.76
C ALA A 19 -1.07 -12.66 2.41
N ASP A 20 -2.06 -12.70 1.51
CA ASP A 20 -1.94 -12.10 0.18
C ASP A 20 -2.13 -10.58 0.24
N GLN A 21 -3.04 -10.11 1.09
CA GLN A 21 -3.21 -8.70 1.42
C GLN A 21 -1.96 -8.12 2.08
N ILE A 22 -1.37 -8.84 3.04
CA ILE A 22 -0.11 -8.44 3.68
C ILE A 22 1.03 -8.37 2.66
N TYR A 23 1.13 -9.36 1.76
CA TYR A 23 2.13 -9.35 0.69
C TYR A 23 1.99 -8.10 -0.17
N PHE A 24 0.77 -7.79 -0.62
CA PHE A 24 0.49 -6.63 -1.45
C PHE A 24 0.86 -5.31 -0.75
N VAL A 25 0.45 -5.14 0.51
CA VAL A 25 0.78 -3.94 1.30
C VAL A 25 2.30 -3.80 1.49
N ASN A 26 3.02 -4.90 1.70
CA ASN A 26 4.48 -4.86 1.79
C ASN A 26 5.13 -4.42 0.48
N GLN A 27 4.59 -4.81 -0.68
CA GLN A 27 5.07 -4.30 -1.96
C GLN A 27 4.85 -2.78 -2.09
N ILE A 28 3.72 -2.26 -1.60
CA ILE A 28 3.47 -0.80 -1.57
C ILE A 28 4.53 -0.11 -0.70
N VAL A 29 4.81 -0.65 0.49
CA VAL A 29 5.84 -0.11 1.39
C VAL A 29 7.20 -0.08 0.69
N GLU A 30 7.63 -1.18 0.09
CA GLU A 30 8.92 -1.26 -0.61
C GLU A 30 8.99 -0.30 -1.80
N PHE A 31 7.91 -0.18 -2.57
CA PHE A 31 7.82 0.76 -3.68
C PHE A 31 7.98 2.21 -3.21
N VAL A 32 7.22 2.62 -2.19
CA VAL A 32 7.27 3.99 -1.65
C VAL A 32 8.62 4.28 -0.99
N VAL A 33 9.25 3.30 -0.33
CA VAL A 33 10.60 3.45 0.24
C VAL A 33 11.64 3.72 -0.84
N ARG A 34 11.52 3.08 -2.01
CA ARG A 34 12.47 3.22 -3.12
C ARG A 34 12.21 4.46 -3.97
N ASN A 35 10.94 4.77 -4.24
CA ASN A 35 10.54 5.79 -5.23
C ASN A 35 10.01 7.08 -4.59
N GLY A 36 9.82 7.11 -3.27
CA GLY A 36 9.33 8.26 -2.51
C GLY A 36 7.81 8.44 -2.54
N LEU A 37 7.16 8.22 -3.70
CA LEU A 37 5.74 8.50 -3.92
C LEU A 37 5.08 7.40 -4.75
N LEU A 38 3.79 7.14 -4.50
CA LEU A 38 2.94 6.32 -5.37
C LEU A 38 1.75 7.16 -5.85
N LYS A 39 1.90 7.78 -7.03
CA LYS A 39 0.86 8.66 -7.64
C LYS A 39 0.14 7.99 -8.79
N ASP A 40 0.88 7.22 -9.58
CA ASP A 40 0.32 6.44 -10.66
C ASP A 40 -0.07 5.07 -10.12
N PHE A 41 -1.37 4.81 -10.01
CA PHE A 41 -1.89 3.54 -9.51
C PHE A 41 -1.87 2.43 -10.57
N THR A 42 -1.55 2.74 -11.82
CA THR A 42 -1.42 1.70 -12.87
C THR A 42 -0.29 0.72 -12.56
N VAL A 43 0.76 1.16 -11.85
CA VAL A 43 1.86 0.30 -11.39
C VAL A 43 1.40 -0.86 -10.51
N LEU A 44 0.26 -0.73 -9.83
CA LEU A 44 -0.33 -1.78 -8.99
C LEU A 44 -0.96 -2.93 -9.80
N GLN A 45 -1.05 -2.78 -11.12
CA GLN A 45 -1.55 -3.80 -12.05
C GLN A 45 -0.40 -4.63 -12.65
N GLU A 46 0.84 -4.38 -12.24
CA GLU A 46 2.04 -5.07 -12.72
C GLU A 46 2.73 -5.83 -11.58
N ALA A 47 3.66 -6.72 -11.94
CA ALA A 47 4.51 -7.38 -10.95
C ALA A 47 5.38 -6.35 -10.21
N PRO A 48 5.62 -6.50 -8.89
CA PRO A 48 5.28 -7.66 -8.06
C PRO A 48 3.87 -7.62 -7.42
N PHE A 49 3.07 -6.59 -7.68
CA PHE A 49 1.77 -6.42 -7.03
C PHE A 49 0.76 -7.49 -7.45
N THR A 50 0.84 -7.96 -8.70
CA THR A 50 -0.07 -8.97 -9.24
C THR A 50 0.39 -10.42 -9.07
N ASP A 51 1.53 -10.65 -8.39
CA ASP A 51 2.09 -12.01 -8.17
C ASP A 51 1.13 -12.94 -7.40
N ARG A 52 0.22 -12.37 -6.61
CA ARG A 52 -0.74 -13.11 -5.77
C ARG A 52 -2.20 -12.82 -6.09
N GLY A 53 -2.47 -12.38 -7.32
CA GLY A 53 -3.79 -11.95 -7.77
C GLY A 53 -3.84 -10.44 -7.97
N SER A 54 -4.82 -10.00 -8.75
CA SER A 54 -5.03 -8.58 -8.98
C SER A 54 -5.52 -7.89 -7.72
N ILE A 55 -5.48 -6.55 -7.72
CA ILE A 55 -6.00 -5.74 -6.61
C ILE A 55 -7.45 -6.09 -6.23
N VAL A 56 -8.31 -6.43 -7.20
CA VAL A 56 -9.70 -6.81 -6.93
C VAL A 56 -9.84 -8.22 -6.37
N ASP A 57 -8.90 -9.11 -6.70
CA ASP A 57 -8.88 -10.48 -6.15
C ASP A 57 -8.40 -10.47 -4.69
N VAL A 58 -7.37 -9.65 -4.41
CA VAL A 58 -6.73 -9.56 -3.08
C VAL A 58 -7.58 -8.72 -2.11
N PHE A 59 -8.28 -7.70 -2.59
CA PHE A 59 -9.12 -6.81 -1.79
C PHE A 59 -10.59 -6.81 -2.27
N PRO A 60 -11.34 -7.91 -2.06
CA PRO A 60 -12.75 -7.97 -2.43
C PRO A 60 -13.62 -7.03 -1.57
N ASP A 61 -13.19 -6.73 -0.35
CA ASP A 61 -13.79 -5.67 0.48
C ASP A 61 -13.14 -4.32 0.14
N LEU A 62 -13.89 -3.49 -0.57
CA LEU A 62 -13.45 -2.17 -1.01
C LEU A 62 -13.14 -1.22 0.16
N SER A 63 -13.69 -1.44 1.36
CA SER A 63 -13.40 -0.61 2.53
C SER A 63 -11.96 -0.79 3.01
N VAL A 64 -11.41 -2.01 2.90
CA VAL A 64 -10.01 -2.31 3.21
C VAL A 64 -9.11 -1.60 2.19
N TRP A 65 -9.40 -1.73 0.90
CA TRP A 65 -8.64 -1.02 -0.13
C TRP A 65 -8.68 0.51 0.05
N ALA A 66 -9.85 1.07 0.36
CA ALA A 66 -9.98 2.50 0.64
C ALA A 66 -9.10 2.95 1.82
N GLY A 67 -9.00 2.15 2.88
CA GLY A 67 -8.10 2.39 4.00
C GLY A 67 -6.62 2.43 3.58
N ILE A 68 -6.18 1.47 2.77
CA ILE A 68 -4.81 1.43 2.21
C ILE A 68 -4.53 2.67 1.36
N LYS A 69 -5.46 3.03 0.48
CA LYS A 69 -5.34 4.21 -0.38
C LYS A 69 -5.20 5.50 0.44
N ASN A 70 -5.97 5.64 1.52
CA ASN A 70 -5.86 6.80 2.40
C ASN A 70 -4.47 6.91 3.06
N VAL A 71 -3.85 5.78 3.41
CA VAL A 71 -2.47 5.76 3.93
C VAL A 71 -1.47 6.22 2.86
N ILE A 72 -1.60 5.73 1.62
CA ILE A 72 -0.78 6.17 0.48
C ILE A 72 -0.90 7.68 0.27
N ASP A 73 -2.14 8.19 0.23
CA ASP A 73 -2.42 9.61 0.03
C ASP A 73 -1.79 10.46 1.14
N GLY A 74 -1.87 10.02 2.40
CA GLY A 74 -1.22 10.68 3.53
C GLY A 74 0.32 10.72 3.42
N ILE A 75 0.95 9.64 2.94
CA ILE A 75 2.39 9.62 2.68
C ILE A 75 2.76 10.59 1.55
N ASN A 76 2.00 10.57 0.45
CA ASN A 76 2.23 11.44 -0.69
C ASN A 76 2.12 12.93 -0.34
N VAL A 77 1.14 13.30 0.49
CA VAL A 77 0.98 14.68 0.99
C VAL A 77 2.18 15.09 1.82
N ASN A 78 2.62 14.26 2.76
CA ASN A 78 3.78 14.58 3.60
C ASN A 78 5.07 14.75 2.79
N ALA A 79 5.27 13.96 1.73
CA ALA A 79 6.43 14.07 0.86
C ALA A 79 6.38 15.27 -0.12
N LEU A 80 5.23 15.93 -0.30
CA LEU A 80 5.11 17.17 -1.08
C LEU A 80 5.49 18.43 -0.28
N TYR A 81 5.55 18.33 1.06
CA TYR A 81 5.86 19.45 1.96
C TYR A 81 7.20 19.29 2.70
N LEU A 82 8.04 18.33 2.28
CA LEU A 82 9.41 18.10 2.74
C LEU A 82 10.42 18.49 1.65
#